data_AF-A0A940EXM2-F1
#
_entry.id   AF-A0A940EXM2-F1
#
_cell.length_a   1.000
_cell.length_b   1.000
_cell.length_c   1.000
_cell.angle_alpha   90.00
_cell.angle_beta   90.00
_cell.angle_gamma   90.00
#
_symmetry.space_group_name_H-M   'P 1'
#
loop_
_entity.id
_entity.type
_entity.pdbx_description
1 polymer ?
#
loop_
_entity_poly.entity_id
_entity_poly.type
_entity_poly.pdbx_seq_one_letter_code
_entity_poly.pdbx_strand_id
1 'polypeptide(L)'
;MNPSPRIARRLIVLGLATVTTVATFGVAHAEGTSAGRHGRLIDRPQHGRAALAALGTRLDQAARLNRMSASGLRSVLDRDTSAWLGRDGRLFYIEEAPTAAEATTAQATTAQASVAPIYPVSQTFALHSLPGSNHTIYLDFDGFTLRAGGFWDVQGNMTPGAFEGFSMDGSPAFSDTERAVVQKVWQIVAEKYAPFDVDVTTQDPGAAAYNRDGSGDPTYGDHVVFSDDPDAVNQACGGSCSGIAILGGFDYTGDNTDSYEPAWVFTSKTHDLPALIAHTAAHEIGHTFGLHHDGISGGATYYAGQGNWFPLMGSSLNAVGQFSKGEYSRASNTEDDLAVIAANGAPFRADDFGSSIAAATDLGTRSSYGVRGVISSDRDADVFAVRRGCTTGLTAAAYGIGEGQAVDLQVSVYDAAGALVANADPASGQDYNQPHKPTGLNATATAKSLPAGAAYVRVAGVGHGSPATTGYSGYGSVGGYRLSISGCEGDGGASLSATSTSVTRPSAPRTRRASAGARGGAVTAIARWAAPASNGGAAIRGYRVRAFRVDSHGRVVRGYTSALRPASARSLVWRLPKGRYRFRVLAINRVGSSRLSTYSAIVTAR
;
A
#
# COMPACT_ATOMS: atom_id res chain seq x y z
N MET A 1 60.43 -0.19 -63.71
CA MET A 1 59.62 -0.49 -64.92
C MET A 1 58.38 -1.27 -64.47
N ASN A 2 57.19 -0.77 -64.82
CA ASN A 2 55.83 -1.29 -64.66
C ASN A 2 55.38 -1.96 -63.34
N PRO A 3 54.32 -1.46 -62.69
CA PRO A 3 53.81 -1.98 -61.42
C PRO A 3 52.84 -3.15 -61.61
N SER A 4 53.01 -4.20 -60.80
CA SER A 4 52.13 -5.37 -60.76
C SER A 4 50.80 -5.07 -60.04
N PRO A 5 49.67 -5.64 -60.51
CA PRO A 5 48.33 -5.28 -60.07
C PRO A 5 47.93 -5.96 -58.76
N ARG A 6 47.20 -5.20 -57.93
CA ARG A 6 46.57 -5.67 -56.69
C ARG A 6 45.40 -6.60 -57.02
N ILE A 7 45.54 -7.87 -56.67
CA ILE A 7 44.43 -8.83 -56.58
C ILE A 7 43.89 -8.78 -55.14
N ALA A 8 42.72 -8.18 -54.97
CA ALA A 8 41.97 -8.22 -53.72
C ALA A 8 41.45 -9.66 -53.49
N ARG A 9 42.06 -10.40 -52.57
CA ARG A 9 41.51 -11.66 -52.05
C ARG A 9 40.35 -11.35 -51.12
N ARG A 10 39.15 -11.81 -51.52
CA ARG A 10 37.94 -11.88 -50.70
C ARG A 10 38.23 -12.71 -49.45
N LEU A 11 38.21 -12.07 -48.29
CA LEU A 11 38.11 -12.75 -46.99
C LEU A 11 36.63 -13.05 -46.74
N ILE A 12 36.30 -14.34 -46.74
CA ILE A 12 35.03 -14.87 -46.27
C ILE A 12 35.03 -14.71 -44.75
N VAL A 13 34.32 -13.71 -44.24
CA VAL A 13 33.97 -13.62 -42.83
C VAL A 13 32.70 -14.44 -42.63
N LEU A 14 32.83 -15.56 -41.92
CA LEU A 14 31.72 -16.37 -41.46
C LEU A 14 31.02 -15.59 -40.34
N GLY A 15 30.05 -14.76 -40.71
CA GLY A 15 29.17 -14.08 -39.76
C GLY A 15 28.17 -15.09 -39.19
N LEU A 16 28.41 -15.53 -37.95
CA LEU A 16 27.44 -16.29 -37.17
C LEU A 16 26.29 -15.32 -36.81
N ALA A 17 25.24 -15.29 -37.63
CA ALA A 17 24.03 -14.55 -37.30
C ALA A 17 23.26 -15.34 -36.22
N THR A 18 23.44 -14.95 -34.96
CA THR A 18 22.50 -15.29 -33.90
C THR A 18 21.19 -14.58 -34.19
N VAL A 19 20.22 -15.33 -34.72
CA VAL A 19 18.83 -14.90 -34.83
C VAL A 19 18.25 -14.88 -33.41
N THR A 20 18.35 -13.74 -32.73
CA THR A 20 17.50 -13.44 -31.57
C THR A 20 16.11 -13.12 -32.12
N THR A 21 15.25 -14.14 -32.18
CA THR A 21 13.80 -13.91 -32.27
C THR A 21 13.37 -13.25 -30.97
N VAL A 22 13.35 -11.92 -30.95
CA VAL A 22 12.53 -11.17 -30.01
C VAL A 22 11.10 -11.46 -30.41
N ALA A 23 10.44 -12.35 -29.67
CA ALA A 23 9.00 -12.48 -29.74
C ALA A 23 8.40 -11.18 -29.18
N THR A 24 8.20 -10.20 -30.05
CA THR A 24 7.32 -9.07 -29.77
C THR A 24 5.91 -9.65 -29.62
N PHE A 25 5.48 -9.87 -28.37
CA PHE A 25 4.07 -10.05 -28.07
C PHE A 25 3.38 -8.73 -28.39
N GLY A 26 2.90 -8.60 -29.63
CA GLY A 26 1.99 -7.54 -30.00
C GLY A 26 0.73 -7.68 -29.16
N VAL A 27 0.54 -6.78 -28.21
CA VAL A 27 -0.72 -6.59 -27.51
C VAL A 27 -1.73 -6.12 -28.55
N ALA A 28 -2.53 -7.04 -29.07
CA ALA A 28 -3.68 -6.71 -29.89
C ALA A 28 -4.63 -5.88 -29.03
N HIS A 29 -4.62 -4.57 -29.24
CA HIS A 29 -5.64 -3.67 -28.70
C HIS A 29 -6.94 -3.98 -29.45
N ALA A 30 -7.82 -4.74 -28.80
CA ALA A 30 -9.19 -4.86 -29.26
C ALA A 30 -9.89 -3.51 -28.96
N GLU A 31 -10.09 -2.70 -30.00
CA GLU A 31 -11.05 -1.60 -29.94
C GLU A 31 -12.44 -2.19 -29.64
N GLY A 32 -12.87 -2.02 -28.38
CA GLY A 32 -14.19 -2.42 -27.92
C GLY A 32 -15.26 -1.57 -28.59
N THR A 33 -15.97 -2.15 -29.57
CA THR A 33 -17.30 -1.68 -29.94
C THR A 33 -18.19 -1.71 -28.69
N SER A 34 -18.95 -0.63 -28.45
CA SER A 34 -19.86 -0.46 -27.32
C SER A 34 -20.86 -1.62 -27.16
N ALA A 35 -20.47 -2.66 -26.42
CA ALA A 35 -21.38 -3.68 -25.93
C ALA A 35 -22.06 -3.14 -24.66
N GLY A 36 -23.39 -3.24 -24.59
CA GLY A 36 -24.21 -2.68 -23.52
C GLY A 36 -23.74 -3.07 -22.11
N ARG A 37 -24.04 -2.18 -21.16
CA ARG A 37 -23.43 -2.05 -19.83
C ARG A 37 -23.33 -3.31 -18.95
N HIS A 38 -23.98 -4.44 -19.26
CA HIS A 38 -23.66 -5.77 -18.73
C HIS A 38 -24.11 -6.83 -19.76
N GLY A 39 -23.21 -7.28 -20.64
CA GLY A 39 -23.52 -8.36 -21.57
C GLY A 39 -23.77 -9.67 -20.82
N ARG A 40 -25.04 -10.11 -20.73
CA ARG A 40 -25.42 -11.33 -20.01
C ARG A 40 -24.78 -12.59 -20.65
N LEU A 41 -23.77 -13.15 -20.00
CA LEU A 41 -23.15 -14.43 -20.34
C LEU A 41 -23.77 -15.62 -19.63
N ILE A 42 -24.35 -15.45 -18.44
CA ILE A 42 -25.13 -16.50 -17.76
C ILE A 42 -26.39 -15.92 -17.10
N ASP A 43 -27.38 -16.75 -16.81
CA ASP A 43 -28.70 -16.26 -16.37
C ASP A 43 -28.72 -15.78 -14.90
N ARG A 44 -27.85 -16.36 -14.08
CA ARG A 44 -27.67 -16.03 -12.66
C ARG A 44 -26.22 -16.31 -12.25
N PRO A 45 -25.72 -15.67 -11.18
CA PRO A 45 -24.42 -16.00 -10.62
C PRO A 45 -24.32 -17.49 -10.28
N GLN A 46 -23.20 -18.11 -10.62
CA GLN A 46 -22.93 -19.53 -10.40
C GLN A 46 -21.43 -19.76 -10.15
N HIS A 47 -21.09 -20.84 -9.48
CA HIS A 47 -19.72 -21.29 -9.25
C HIS A 47 -19.58 -22.75 -9.72
N GLY A 48 -18.36 -23.29 -9.67
CA GLY A 48 -18.16 -24.72 -9.90
C GLY A 48 -18.42 -25.16 -11.35
N ARG A 49 -18.70 -26.46 -11.47
CA ARG A 49 -19.17 -27.09 -12.73
C ARG A 49 -20.47 -26.50 -13.27
N ALA A 50 -21.32 -25.94 -12.41
CA ALA A 50 -22.57 -25.32 -12.83
C ALA A 50 -22.32 -24.06 -13.66
N ALA A 51 -21.35 -23.22 -13.25
CA ALA A 51 -20.89 -22.08 -14.04
C ALA A 51 -20.33 -22.51 -15.40
N LEU A 52 -19.52 -23.57 -15.44
CA LEU A 52 -18.96 -24.11 -16.68
C LEU A 52 -20.03 -24.62 -17.64
N ALA A 53 -21.04 -25.32 -17.11
CA ALA A 53 -22.18 -25.78 -17.90
C ALA A 53 -23.01 -24.61 -18.45
N ALA A 54 -23.22 -23.56 -17.65
CA ALA A 54 -23.96 -22.36 -18.05
C ALA A 54 -23.24 -21.53 -19.12
N LEU A 55 -21.90 -21.47 -19.07
CA LEU A 55 -21.08 -20.82 -20.08
C LEU A 55 -21.14 -21.56 -21.43
N GLY A 56 -21.01 -22.88 -21.41
CA GLY A 56 -20.97 -23.70 -22.62
C GLY A 56 -19.89 -23.20 -23.58
N THR A 57 -20.30 -22.83 -24.80
CA THR A 57 -19.39 -22.30 -25.84
C THR A 57 -18.86 -20.88 -25.56
N ARG A 58 -19.35 -20.20 -24.51
CA ARG A 58 -18.96 -18.83 -24.15
C ARG A 58 -17.79 -18.77 -23.15
N LEU A 59 -17.18 -19.90 -22.82
CA LEU A 59 -16.05 -19.96 -21.87
C LEU A 59 -14.90 -19.02 -22.26
N ASP A 60 -14.53 -18.98 -23.54
CA ASP A 60 -13.45 -18.12 -24.01
C ASP A 60 -13.77 -16.62 -23.85
N GLN A 61 -15.05 -16.26 -23.98
CA GLN A 61 -15.49 -14.88 -23.78
C GLN A 61 -15.38 -14.47 -22.31
N ALA A 62 -15.87 -15.31 -21.40
CA ALA A 62 -15.73 -15.08 -19.95
C ALA A 62 -14.27 -15.06 -19.52
N ALA A 63 -13.43 -15.95 -20.06
CA ALA A 63 -12.00 -15.99 -19.74
C ALA A 63 -11.31 -14.67 -20.12
N ARG A 64 -11.60 -14.12 -21.31
CA ARG A 64 -11.05 -12.82 -21.72
C ARG A 64 -11.49 -11.65 -20.83
N LEU A 65 -12.73 -11.65 -20.33
CA LEU A 65 -13.22 -10.61 -19.41
C LEU A 65 -12.44 -10.60 -18.09
N ASN A 66 -11.93 -11.75 -17.67
CA ASN A 66 -11.16 -11.94 -16.44
C ASN A 66 -9.64 -11.97 -16.67
N ARG A 67 -9.15 -11.61 -17.86
CA ARG A 67 -7.72 -11.66 -18.23
C ARG A 67 -7.10 -13.06 -18.10
N MET A 68 -7.90 -14.11 -18.26
CA MET A 68 -7.47 -15.51 -18.14
C MET A 68 -7.50 -16.24 -19.49
N SER A 69 -6.77 -17.36 -19.55
CA SER A 69 -7.02 -18.39 -20.57
C SER A 69 -8.30 -19.17 -20.24
N ALA A 70 -8.94 -19.77 -21.24
CA ALA A 70 -10.12 -20.62 -21.04
C ALA A 70 -9.85 -21.83 -20.14
N SER A 71 -8.65 -22.42 -20.27
CA SER A 71 -8.18 -23.48 -19.36
C SER A 71 -7.95 -22.98 -17.95
N GLY A 72 -7.45 -21.74 -17.79
CA GLY A 72 -7.27 -21.09 -16.48
C GLY A 72 -8.60 -20.87 -15.78
N LEU A 73 -9.56 -20.22 -16.45
CA LEU A 73 -10.90 -20.00 -15.90
C LEU A 73 -11.60 -21.33 -15.54
N ARG A 74 -11.46 -22.35 -16.41
CA ARG A 74 -11.95 -23.69 -16.09
C ARG A 74 -11.31 -24.27 -14.83
N SER A 75 -9.99 -24.16 -14.72
CA SER A 75 -9.24 -24.68 -13.56
C SER A 75 -9.67 -24.01 -12.26
N VAL A 76 -9.86 -22.68 -12.27
CA VAL A 76 -10.36 -21.94 -11.10
C VAL A 76 -11.76 -22.43 -10.73
N LEU A 77 -12.71 -22.39 -11.66
CA LEU A 77 -14.09 -22.82 -11.39
C LEU A 77 -14.20 -24.30 -11.00
N ASP A 78 -13.31 -25.18 -11.43
CA ASP A 78 -13.34 -26.60 -11.04
C ASP A 78 -12.76 -26.86 -9.65
N ARG A 79 -11.80 -26.04 -9.19
CA ARG A 79 -11.02 -26.30 -7.96
C ARG A 79 -11.45 -25.44 -6.79
N ASP A 80 -11.90 -24.24 -7.09
CA ASP A 80 -12.15 -23.20 -6.12
C ASP A 80 -13.66 -23.02 -5.96
N THR A 81 -14.16 -23.48 -4.82
CA THR A 81 -15.58 -23.41 -4.49
C THR A 81 -16.06 -22.01 -4.17
N SER A 82 -15.13 -21.10 -3.81
CA SER A 82 -15.39 -19.71 -3.47
C SER A 82 -15.38 -18.80 -4.71
N ALA A 83 -14.90 -19.28 -5.85
CA ALA A 83 -14.87 -18.53 -7.10
C ALA A 83 -16.24 -18.56 -7.80
N TRP A 84 -16.91 -17.42 -7.85
CA TRP A 84 -18.19 -17.24 -8.50
C TRP A 84 -18.05 -16.47 -9.81
N LEU A 85 -18.93 -16.80 -10.76
CA LEU A 85 -19.08 -16.09 -12.01
C LEU A 85 -20.39 -15.30 -11.97
N GLY A 86 -20.31 -13.98 -12.18
CA GLY A 86 -21.47 -13.10 -12.33
C GLY A 86 -22.21 -13.33 -13.65
N ARG A 87 -23.41 -12.76 -13.79
CA ARG A 87 -24.21 -12.83 -15.03
C ARG A 87 -23.49 -12.23 -16.23
N ASP A 88 -22.62 -11.25 -16.00
CA ASP A 88 -21.79 -10.61 -17.03
C ASP A 88 -20.52 -11.41 -17.37
N GLY A 89 -20.27 -12.53 -16.68
CA GLY A 89 -19.10 -13.37 -16.88
C GLY A 89 -17.85 -12.91 -16.17
N ARG A 90 -17.94 -11.96 -15.24
CA ARG A 90 -16.82 -11.59 -14.36
C ARG A 90 -16.72 -12.51 -13.15
N LEU A 91 -15.49 -12.83 -12.78
CA LEU A 91 -15.17 -13.56 -11.57
C LEU A 91 -15.23 -12.63 -10.37
N PHE A 92 -15.75 -13.17 -9.28
CA PHE A 92 -15.70 -12.58 -7.97
C PHE A 92 -15.59 -13.71 -6.94
N TYR A 93 -15.15 -13.34 -5.76
CA TYR A 93 -14.80 -14.25 -4.69
C TYR A 93 -15.73 -14.06 -3.51
N ILE A 94 -16.10 -15.17 -2.86
CA ILE A 94 -16.86 -15.17 -1.60
C ILE A 94 -16.05 -15.92 -0.56
N GLU A 95 -15.36 -15.18 0.31
CA GLU A 95 -14.37 -15.73 1.23
C GLU A 95 -15.00 -16.40 2.43
N GLU A 96 -14.72 -17.68 2.65
CA GLU A 96 -15.26 -18.40 3.81
C GLU A 96 -14.79 -17.75 5.12
N ALA A 97 -15.74 -17.49 6.03
CA ALA A 97 -15.39 -16.98 7.35
C ALA A 97 -14.55 -18.02 8.13
N PRO A 98 -13.62 -17.58 9.01
CA PRO A 98 -12.93 -18.48 9.92
C PRO A 98 -13.92 -19.37 10.68
N THR A 99 -13.54 -20.63 10.93
CA THR A 99 -14.44 -21.57 11.59
C THR A 99 -14.73 -21.13 13.03
N ALA A 100 -15.89 -21.51 13.57
CA ALA A 100 -16.27 -21.21 14.95
C ALA A 100 -15.24 -21.68 15.99
N ALA A 101 -14.45 -22.73 15.69
CA ALA A 101 -13.39 -23.23 16.56
C ALA A 101 -12.13 -22.33 16.54
N GLU A 102 -11.74 -21.84 15.37
CA GLU A 102 -10.67 -20.84 15.18
C GLU A 102 -11.06 -19.53 15.88
N ALA A 103 -12.30 -19.09 15.68
CA ALA A 103 -12.93 -17.95 16.34
C ALA A 103 -12.99 -18.06 17.87
N THR A 104 -13.47 -19.18 18.40
CA THR A 104 -13.65 -19.38 19.86
C THR A 104 -12.31 -19.48 20.59
N THR A 105 -11.31 -20.10 19.96
CA THR A 105 -9.94 -20.15 20.50
C THR A 105 -9.31 -18.75 20.49
N ALA A 106 -9.60 -17.96 19.45
CA ALA A 106 -9.18 -16.57 19.38
C ALA A 106 -9.79 -15.70 20.48
N GLN A 107 -11.11 -15.77 20.67
CA GLN A 107 -11.81 -14.96 21.67
C GLN A 107 -11.55 -15.37 23.13
N ALA A 108 -11.34 -16.65 23.42
CA ALA A 108 -11.14 -17.14 24.79
C ALA A 108 -9.79 -16.72 25.41
N THR A 109 -8.80 -16.36 24.59
CA THR A 109 -7.47 -15.92 25.04
C THR A 109 -7.32 -14.39 25.07
N THR A 110 -8.23 -13.65 24.42
CA THR A 110 -8.19 -12.18 24.28
C THR A 110 -9.05 -11.45 25.31
N ALA A 111 -9.09 -11.89 26.57
CA ALA A 111 -9.69 -11.09 27.64
C ALA A 111 -9.13 -9.66 27.55
N GLN A 112 -9.97 -8.73 27.08
CA GLN A 112 -9.65 -7.49 26.37
C GLN A 112 -8.33 -6.82 26.78
N ALA A 113 -7.22 -7.18 26.12
CA ALA A 113 -6.07 -6.31 26.09
C ALA A 113 -6.42 -5.13 25.17
N SER A 114 -6.50 -3.92 25.72
CA SER A 114 -6.82 -2.73 24.93
C SER A 114 -5.77 -2.50 23.84
N VAL A 115 -6.23 -2.35 22.60
CA VAL A 115 -5.35 -1.96 21.48
C VAL A 115 -4.91 -0.52 21.72
N ALA A 116 -3.60 -0.30 21.88
CA ALA A 116 -3.07 1.04 22.07
C ALA A 116 -3.05 1.80 20.73
N PRO A 117 -3.50 3.07 20.70
CA PRO A 117 -3.43 3.87 19.47
C PRO A 117 -1.96 4.13 19.07
N ILE A 118 -1.66 3.90 17.79
CA ILE A 118 -0.33 4.09 17.18
C ILE A 118 -0.07 5.58 16.90
N TYR A 119 -1.13 6.32 16.61
CA TYR A 119 -1.17 7.76 16.33
C TYR A 119 -2.18 8.44 17.25
N PRO A 120 -2.11 9.77 17.45
CA PRO A 120 -3.19 10.49 18.12
C PRO A 120 -4.53 10.16 17.45
N VAL A 121 -5.52 9.69 18.20
CA VAL A 121 -6.84 9.21 17.70
C VAL A 121 -7.58 10.18 16.78
N SER A 122 -7.32 11.50 16.94
CA SER A 122 -7.80 12.54 16.02
C SER A 122 -7.24 12.47 14.58
N GLN A 123 -6.22 11.64 14.34
CA GLN A 123 -5.59 11.42 13.04
C GLN A 123 -6.07 10.13 12.37
N THR A 124 -6.91 9.33 13.02
CA THR A 124 -7.31 7.99 12.53
C THR A 124 -7.88 8.02 11.11
N PHE A 125 -8.62 9.05 10.72
CA PHE A 125 -9.19 9.22 9.37
C PHE A 125 -8.41 10.25 8.53
N ALA A 126 -7.09 10.27 8.72
CA ALA A 126 -6.15 11.14 8.02
C ALA A 126 -4.80 10.44 7.78
N LEU A 127 -4.78 9.11 7.81
CA LEU A 127 -3.57 8.30 7.67
C LEU A 127 -3.32 8.03 6.19
N HIS A 128 -2.05 8.10 5.79
CA HIS A 128 -1.59 7.85 4.43
C HIS A 128 -0.24 7.14 4.49
N SER A 129 -0.07 6.10 3.68
CA SER A 129 1.16 5.30 3.63
C SER A 129 2.16 5.86 2.63
N LEU A 130 1.66 6.38 1.49
CA LEU A 130 2.45 7.01 0.44
C LEU A 130 1.73 8.23 -0.14
N PRO A 131 1.52 9.30 0.65
CA PRO A 131 0.75 10.45 0.20
C PRO A 131 1.37 11.12 -1.02
N GLY A 132 0.59 11.18 -2.11
CA GLY A 132 0.98 11.73 -3.40
C GLY A 132 1.20 10.70 -4.51
N SER A 133 1.03 9.40 -4.21
CA SER A 133 0.85 8.39 -5.26
C SER A 133 -0.38 8.73 -6.13
N ASN A 134 -0.35 8.29 -7.38
CA ASN A 134 -1.55 8.35 -8.23
C ASN A 134 -2.48 7.17 -7.98
N HIS A 135 -2.03 6.12 -7.29
CA HIS A 135 -2.84 4.95 -7.01
C HIS A 135 -3.30 4.95 -5.55
N THR A 136 -4.57 4.66 -5.29
CA THR A 136 -5.15 4.75 -3.94
C THR A 136 -5.84 3.46 -3.52
N ILE A 137 -5.58 3.01 -2.29
CA ILE A 137 -6.43 2.01 -1.62
C ILE A 137 -7.13 2.76 -0.48
N TYR A 138 -8.41 3.05 -0.65
CA TYR A 138 -9.20 3.74 0.37
C TYR A 138 -9.83 2.71 1.32
N LEU A 139 -9.38 2.74 2.58
CA LEU A 139 -9.92 1.93 3.66
C LEU A 139 -11.07 2.70 4.34
N ASP A 140 -12.29 2.35 3.98
CA ASP A 140 -13.50 3.00 4.44
C ASP A 140 -14.15 2.23 5.60
N PHE A 141 -14.16 2.87 6.76
CA PHE A 141 -14.75 2.31 7.97
C PHE A 141 -16.09 2.96 8.30
N ASP A 142 -16.49 4.07 7.67
CA ASP A 142 -17.63 4.86 8.13
C ASP A 142 -18.99 4.47 7.50
N GLY A 143 -18.94 3.54 6.55
CA GLY A 143 -20.11 2.91 5.93
C GLY A 143 -20.17 3.18 4.43
N PHE A 144 -21.13 2.57 3.75
CA PHE A 144 -21.21 2.67 2.30
C PHE A 144 -22.64 2.71 1.81
N THR A 145 -22.93 3.61 0.86
CA THR A 145 -24.22 3.62 0.16
C THR A 145 -24.08 2.88 -1.16
N LEU A 146 -24.52 1.63 -1.18
CA LEU A 146 -24.55 0.83 -2.39
C LEU A 146 -25.59 1.39 -3.36
N ARG A 147 -25.15 1.71 -4.57
CA ARG A 147 -26.05 2.24 -5.60
C ARG A 147 -26.77 1.16 -6.39
N ALA A 148 -27.92 1.53 -6.94
CA ALA A 148 -28.67 0.70 -7.88
C ALA A 148 -27.92 0.54 -9.20
N GLY A 149 -27.97 -0.66 -9.76
CA GLY A 149 -27.34 -1.05 -11.03
C GLY A 149 -25.85 -1.35 -10.93
N GLY A 150 -25.24 -1.31 -9.74
CA GLY A 150 -23.86 -1.75 -9.52
C GLY A 150 -23.71 -3.27 -9.54
N PHE A 151 -22.47 -3.75 -9.54
CA PHE A 151 -22.18 -5.20 -9.55
C PHE A 151 -22.80 -5.90 -8.35
N TRP A 152 -22.64 -5.37 -7.14
CA TRP A 152 -23.19 -6.03 -5.95
C TRP A 152 -24.73 -6.04 -5.89
N ASP A 153 -25.39 -5.09 -6.54
CA ASP A 153 -26.85 -5.13 -6.75
C ASP A 153 -27.24 -6.20 -7.79
N VAL A 154 -26.65 -6.13 -8.98
CA VAL A 154 -27.07 -6.96 -10.12
C VAL A 154 -26.60 -8.42 -10.01
N GLN A 155 -25.43 -8.63 -9.41
CA GLN A 155 -24.71 -9.91 -9.31
C GLN A 155 -24.59 -10.38 -7.87
N GLY A 156 -24.33 -9.48 -6.92
CA GLY A 156 -24.08 -9.81 -5.51
C GLY A 156 -25.32 -10.04 -4.65
N ASN A 157 -26.53 -9.83 -5.20
CA ASN A 157 -27.79 -9.94 -4.47
C ASN A 157 -27.90 -8.98 -3.27
N MET A 158 -27.13 -7.88 -3.27
CA MET A 158 -27.17 -6.84 -2.25
C MET A 158 -28.12 -5.72 -2.66
N THR A 159 -29.09 -5.42 -1.82
CA THR A 159 -30.10 -4.39 -2.07
C THR A 159 -29.46 -3.01 -2.01
N PRO A 160 -29.66 -2.14 -3.02
CA PRO A 160 -29.19 -0.77 -2.99
C PRO A 160 -29.70 -0.02 -1.75
N GLY A 161 -28.79 0.68 -1.06
CA GLY A 161 -29.08 1.31 0.21
C GLY A 161 -27.82 1.65 1.00
N ALA A 162 -27.99 2.28 2.16
CA ALA A 162 -26.91 2.51 3.10
C ALA A 162 -26.66 1.24 3.93
N PHE A 163 -25.41 0.84 4.02
CA PHE A 163 -24.90 -0.18 4.93
C PHE A 163 -24.00 0.49 5.96
N GLU A 164 -24.12 0.06 7.21
CA GLU A 164 -23.31 0.59 8.31
C GLU A 164 -21.84 0.17 8.16
N GLY A 165 -20.95 1.03 8.68
CA GLY A 165 -19.50 0.83 8.64
C GLY A 165 -19.02 -0.15 9.69
N PHE A 166 -17.80 0.02 10.19
CA PHE A 166 -17.24 -0.75 11.30
C PHE A 166 -17.69 -0.17 12.64
N SER A 167 -18.25 -1.01 13.49
CA SER A 167 -18.45 -0.75 14.92
C SER A 167 -18.12 -1.97 15.78
N MET A 168 -17.68 -1.71 17.01
CA MET A 168 -17.52 -2.72 18.07
C MET A 168 -18.58 -2.60 19.17
N ASP A 169 -19.35 -1.50 19.17
CA ASP A 169 -20.35 -1.18 20.20
C ASP A 169 -21.72 -0.79 19.64
N GLY A 170 -21.90 -0.87 18.31
CA GLY A 170 -23.12 -0.48 17.59
C GLY A 170 -23.34 1.03 17.52
N SER A 171 -22.37 1.86 17.93
CA SER A 171 -22.45 3.31 17.85
C SER A 171 -22.03 3.81 16.46
N PRO A 172 -22.76 4.78 15.87
CA PRO A 172 -22.32 5.43 14.62
C PRO A 172 -21.09 6.34 14.81
N ALA A 173 -20.64 6.57 16.04
CA ALA A 173 -19.48 7.40 16.36
C ALA A 173 -18.34 6.55 16.92
N PHE A 174 -17.19 6.58 16.23
CA PHE A 174 -16.00 5.84 16.66
C PHE A 174 -15.45 6.29 18.02
N SER A 175 -15.41 5.34 18.94
CA SER A 175 -14.68 5.37 20.21
C SER A 175 -13.16 5.43 20.01
N ASP A 176 -12.42 5.77 21.06
CA ASP A 176 -10.95 5.75 21.03
C ASP A 176 -10.39 4.33 20.83
N THR A 177 -11.10 3.30 21.29
CA THR A 177 -10.75 1.89 21.10
C THR A 177 -10.88 1.49 19.63
N GLU A 178 -12.02 1.77 19.00
CA GLU A 178 -12.21 1.49 17.57
C GLU A 178 -11.21 2.27 16.73
N ARG A 179 -10.92 3.54 17.10
CA ARG A 179 -9.89 4.34 16.43
C ARG A 179 -8.50 3.72 16.52
N ALA A 180 -8.18 3.02 17.60
CA ALA A 180 -6.93 2.29 17.73
C ALA A 180 -6.92 1.02 16.87
N VAL A 181 -8.06 0.31 16.78
CA VAL A 181 -8.23 -0.82 15.86
C VAL A 181 -8.05 -0.38 14.41
N VAL A 182 -8.74 0.67 13.95
CA VAL A 182 -8.61 1.24 12.60
C VAL A 182 -7.16 1.59 12.28
N GLN A 183 -6.44 2.23 13.21
CA GLN A 183 -5.03 2.55 13.01
C GLN A 183 -4.16 1.30 12.86
N LYS A 184 -4.44 0.24 13.62
CA LYS A 184 -3.68 -1.02 13.55
C LYS A 184 -3.98 -1.77 12.26
N VAL A 185 -5.25 -1.82 11.84
CA VAL A 185 -5.66 -2.39 10.55
C VAL A 185 -4.96 -1.66 9.41
N TRP A 186 -5.04 -0.33 9.37
CA TRP A 186 -4.35 0.49 8.38
C TRP A 186 -2.84 0.22 8.34
N GLN A 187 -2.18 0.12 9.50
CA GLN A 187 -0.74 -0.15 9.56
C GLN A 187 -0.37 -1.50 8.92
N ILE A 188 -1.16 -2.55 9.17
CA ILE A 188 -0.89 -3.89 8.64
C ILE A 188 -1.17 -3.94 7.14
N VAL A 189 -2.28 -3.36 6.66
CA VAL A 189 -2.57 -3.30 5.22
C VAL A 189 -1.50 -2.48 4.49
N ALA A 190 -1.12 -1.32 5.04
CA ALA A 190 -0.06 -0.47 4.47
C ALA A 190 1.29 -1.18 4.38
N GLU A 191 1.61 -2.08 5.31
CA GLU A 191 2.81 -2.91 5.27
C GLU A 191 2.79 -3.89 4.09
N LYS A 192 1.68 -4.60 3.86
CA LYS A 192 1.59 -5.59 2.76
C LYS A 192 1.78 -4.95 1.39
N TYR A 193 1.28 -3.72 1.22
CA TYR A 193 1.38 -2.97 -0.03
C TYR A 193 2.57 -1.99 -0.07
N ALA A 194 3.46 -2.02 0.93
CA ALA A 194 4.65 -1.18 0.97
C ALA A 194 5.63 -1.36 -0.20
N PRO A 195 5.69 -2.45 -0.97
CA PRO A 195 6.55 -2.53 -2.16
C PRO A 195 6.08 -1.68 -3.36
N PHE A 196 4.84 -1.20 -3.35
CA PHE A 196 4.20 -0.62 -4.53
C PHE A 196 4.03 0.89 -4.42
N ASP A 197 3.96 1.58 -5.56
CA ASP A 197 3.56 2.97 -5.67
C ASP A 197 2.02 3.07 -5.56
N VAL A 198 1.53 2.89 -4.34
CA VAL A 198 0.12 3.00 -3.96
C VAL A 198 0.00 3.61 -2.57
N ASP A 199 -0.99 4.48 -2.39
CA ASP A 199 -1.33 5.09 -1.10
C ASP A 199 -2.50 4.35 -0.44
N VAL A 200 -2.19 3.51 0.54
CA VAL A 200 -3.18 2.99 1.50
C VAL A 200 -3.55 4.11 2.47
N THR A 201 -4.83 4.50 2.48
CA THR A 201 -5.33 5.67 3.22
C THR A 201 -6.64 5.36 3.96
N THR A 202 -6.81 5.96 5.14
CA THR A 202 -8.11 6.03 5.86
C THR A 202 -8.78 7.40 5.70
N GLN A 203 -8.14 8.32 5.00
CA GLN A 203 -8.74 9.59 4.63
C GLN A 203 -9.51 9.39 3.32
N ASP A 204 -10.80 9.73 3.31
CA ASP A 204 -11.58 9.79 2.07
C ASP A 204 -10.88 10.72 1.05
N PRO A 205 -10.37 10.16 -0.06
CA PRO A 205 -9.67 10.91 -1.09
C PRO A 205 -10.65 11.53 -2.11
N GLY A 206 -11.93 11.18 -2.05
CA GLY A 206 -12.97 11.44 -3.04
C GLY A 206 -12.97 10.40 -4.17
N ALA A 207 -14.17 10.09 -4.69
CA ALA A 207 -14.41 9.04 -5.68
C ALA A 207 -13.45 9.04 -6.88
N ALA A 208 -13.05 10.19 -7.40
CA ALA A 208 -12.13 10.29 -8.54
C ALA A 208 -10.68 9.87 -8.25
N ALA A 209 -10.34 9.55 -7.00
CA ALA A 209 -9.02 9.04 -6.64
C ALA A 209 -8.95 7.50 -6.63
N TYR A 210 -10.10 6.82 -6.62
CA TYR A 210 -10.19 5.36 -6.68
C TYR A 210 -10.97 4.87 -7.91
N ASN A 211 -11.98 5.59 -8.39
CA ASN A 211 -12.64 5.28 -9.65
C ASN A 211 -11.81 5.70 -10.86
N ARG A 212 -11.52 4.77 -11.77
CA ARG A 212 -10.70 5.02 -12.96
C ARG A 212 -11.51 5.57 -14.14
N ASP A 213 -11.18 6.77 -14.63
CA ASP A 213 -11.82 7.35 -15.83
C ASP A 213 -11.15 6.90 -17.14
N GLY A 214 -11.27 5.61 -17.44
CA GLY A 214 -10.72 5.01 -18.66
C GLY A 214 -9.19 4.86 -18.66
N SER A 215 -8.64 4.37 -19.78
CA SER A 215 -7.22 4.01 -19.86
C SER A 215 -6.25 5.20 -19.86
N GLY A 216 -6.75 6.41 -20.09
CA GLY A 216 -5.97 7.64 -20.06
C GLY A 216 -5.84 8.29 -18.68
N ASP A 217 -6.61 7.81 -17.70
CA ASP A 217 -6.57 8.30 -16.33
C ASP A 217 -5.40 7.66 -15.56
N PRO A 218 -4.40 8.46 -15.12
CA PRO A 218 -3.31 7.95 -14.32
C PRO A 218 -3.67 7.84 -12.84
N THR A 219 -4.79 8.42 -12.39
CA THR A 219 -5.19 8.46 -10.98
C THR A 219 -6.38 7.55 -10.75
N TYR A 220 -6.19 6.45 -10.04
CA TYR A 220 -7.23 5.46 -9.81
C TYR A 220 -6.89 4.60 -8.60
N GLY A 221 -7.69 3.60 -8.30
CA GLY A 221 -7.50 2.81 -7.11
C GLY A 221 -8.63 1.85 -6.87
N ASP A 222 -8.90 1.62 -5.60
CA ASP A 222 -10.02 0.80 -5.18
C ASP A 222 -10.56 1.27 -3.82
N HIS A 223 -11.84 0.99 -3.60
CA HIS A 223 -12.58 1.31 -2.39
C HIS A 223 -12.81 0.04 -1.60
N VAL A 224 -12.34 0.01 -0.35
CA VAL A 224 -12.47 -1.14 0.54
C VAL A 224 -13.37 -0.75 1.70
N VAL A 225 -14.49 -1.45 1.86
CA VAL A 225 -15.50 -1.14 2.89
C VAL A 225 -15.44 -2.17 4.01
N PHE A 226 -15.26 -1.67 5.22
CA PHE A 226 -15.31 -2.44 6.45
C PHE A 226 -16.69 -2.28 7.08
N SER A 227 -17.39 -3.40 7.28
CA SER A 227 -18.77 -3.39 7.75
C SER A 227 -19.02 -4.46 8.81
N ASP A 228 -19.67 -4.09 9.91
CA ASP A 228 -20.30 -5.04 10.85
C ASP A 228 -21.82 -5.18 10.63
N ASP A 229 -22.37 -4.54 9.59
CA ASP A 229 -23.79 -4.56 9.26
C ASP A 229 -24.29 -6.00 8.98
N PRO A 230 -25.26 -6.50 9.77
CA PRO A 230 -25.78 -7.85 9.59
C PRO A 230 -26.49 -8.04 8.25
N ASP A 231 -27.12 -7.00 7.70
CA ASP A 231 -27.79 -7.08 6.41
C ASP A 231 -26.77 -7.15 5.27
N ALA A 232 -25.64 -6.44 5.37
CA ALA A 232 -24.56 -6.52 4.38
C ALA A 232 -24.02 -7.95 4.25
N VAL A 233 -23.62 -8.57 5.36
CA VAL A 233 -23.04 -9.93 5.34
C VAL A 233 -24.09 -11.01 5.01
N ASN A 234 -25.34 -10.83 5.44
CA ASN A 234 -26.41 -11.78 5.10
C ASN A 234 -26.77 -11.73 3.61
N GLN A 235 -26.83 -10.53 3.02
CA GLN A 235 -27.15 -10.38 1.61
C GLN A 235 -26.00 -10.82 0.69
N ALA A 236 -24.76 -10.52 1.08
CA ALA A 236 -23.56 -10.93 0.37
C ALA A 236 -23.40 -12.46 0.27
N CYS A 237 -23.58 -13.17 1.40
CA CYS A 237 -23.15 -14.57 1.51
C CYS A 237 -23.89 -15.38 2.58
N GLY A 238 -25.09 -14.95 2.98
CA GLY A 238 -25.89 -15.65 3.98
C GLY A 238 -25.25 -15.69 5.37
N GLY A 239 -24.38 -14.73 5.69
CA GLY A 239 -23.74 -14.63 7.01
C GLY A 239 -22.53 -15.55 7.21
N SER A 240 -21.99 -16.12 6.14
CA SER A 240 -20.94 -17.17 6.21
C SER A 240 -19.57 -16.76 5.66
N CYS A 241 -19.40 -15.51 5.22
CA CYS A 241 -18.16 -15.02 4.61
C CYS A 241 -17.53 -13.87 5.39
N SER A 242 -16.19 -13.80 5.39
CA SER A 242 -15.43 -12.69 5.96
C SER A 242 -15.17 -11.54 4.97
N GLY A 243 -15.34 -11.79 3.67
CA GLY A 243 -15.25 -10.76 2.66
C GLY A 243 -15.71 -11.24 1.28
N ILE A 244 -15.87 -10.27 0.38
CA ILE A 244 -16.18 -10.49 -1.03
C ILE A 244 -15.43 -9.45 -1.89
N ALA A 245 -14.88 -9.89 -3.02
CA ALA A 245 -14.17 -9.00 -3.94
C ALA A 245 -14.34 -9.42 -5.40
N ILE A 246 -14.31 -8.42 -6.29
CA ILE A 246 -14.35 -8.64 -7.74
C ILE A 246 -12.92 -8.80 -8.23
N LEU A 247 -12.69 -9.81 -9.07
CA LEU A 247 -11.36 -10.05 -9.64
C LEU A 247 -10.98 -8.95 -10.64
N GLY A 248 -9.84 -8.30 -10.43
CA GLY A 248 -9.26 -7.34 -11.37
C GLY A 248 -10.04 -6.02 -11.48
N GLY A 249 -10.62 -5.55 -10.36
CA GLY A 249 -11.33 -4.28 -10.26
C GLY A 249 -10.41 -3.04 -10.23
N PHE A 250 -9.22 -3.15 -9.64
CA PHE A 250 -8.38 -1.99 -9.27
C PHE A 250 -7.99 -1.09 -10.44
N ASP A 251 -7.58 -1.69 -11.57
CA ASP A 251 -7.17 -0.95 -12.76
C ASP A 251 -8.24 -1.00 -13.87
N TYR A 252 -9.47 -1.37 -13.53
CA TYR A 252 -10.52 -1.56 -14.52
C TYR A 252 -10.90 -0.23 -15.21
N THR A 253 -10.83 -0.20 -16.55
CA THR A 253 -11.05 1.03 -17.32
C THR A 253 -12.46 1.14 -17.92
N GLY A 254 -13.31 0.12 -17.73
CA GLY A 254 -14.59 0.03 -18.43
C GLY A 254 -15.76 0.68 -17.69
N ASP A 255 -15.52 1.24 -16.51
CA ASP A 255 -16.48 2.03 -15.74
C ASP A 255 -15.72 3.06 -14.89
N ASN A 256 -16.27 4.26 -14.74
CA ASN A 256 -15.69 5.37 -13.96
C ASN A 256 -16.55 5.72 -12.74
N THR A 257 -17.31 4.73 -12.27
CA THR A 257 -18.17 4.81 -11.11
C THR A 257 -17.90 3.60 -10.22
N ASP A 258 -18.48 3.57 -9.01
CA ASP A 258 -18.41 2.48 -8.02
C ASP A 258 -19.12 1.18 -8.48
N SER A 259 -19.07 0.81 -9.77
CA SER A 259 -19.87 -0.33 -10.32
C SER A 259 -19.21 -1.64 -10.07
N TYR A 260 -17.90 -1.63 -9.99
CA TYR A 260 -17.08 -2.80 -9.70
C TYR A 260 -16.32 -2.59 -8.38
N GLU A 261 -16.93 -1.81 -7.48
CA GLU A 261 -16.48 -1.47 -6.15
C GLU A 261 -17.67 -1.63 -5.19
N PRO A 262 -17.44 -1.72 -3.87
CA PRO A 262 -16.14 -1.86 -3.20
C PRO A 262 -15.71 -3.34 -3.08
N ALA A 263 -14.48 -3.59 -2.65
CA ALA A 263 -14.15 -4.82 -1.94
C ALA A 263 -14.73 -4.75 -0.52
N TRP A 264 -15.40 -5.80 -0.05
CA TRP A 264 -16.05 -5.80 1.27
C TRP A 264 -15.29 -6.66 2.26
N VAL A 265 -15.16 -6.15 3.49
CA VAL A 265 -14.58 -6.83 4.63
C VAL A 265 -15.59 -6.84 5.78
N PHE A 266 -16.09 -8.01 6.15
CA PHE A 266 -17.11 -8.17 7.19
C PHE A 266 -16.46 -8.38 8.56
N THR A 267 -16.28 -7.30 9.31
CA THR A 267 -15.51 -7.29 10.56
C THR A 267 -16.16 -8.17 11.65
N SER A 268 -17.48 -8.32 11.62
CA SER A 268 -18.24 -9.23 12.49
C SER A 268 -17.82 -10.70 12.37
N LYS A 269 -17.14 -11.10 11.28
CA LYS A 269 -16.58 -12.45 11.07
C LYS A 269 -15.10 -12.59 11.42
N THR A 270 -14.48 -11.48 11.80
CA THR A 270 -13.06 -11.43 12.21
C THR A 270 -12.89 -11.09 13.70
N HIS A 271 -14.02 -11.06 14.44
CA HIS A 271 -14.07 -10.87 15.90
C HIS A 271 -13.39 -9.59 16.39
N ASP A 272 -13.41 -8.54 15.56
CA ASP A 272 -12.78 -7.24 15.82
C ASP A 272 -11.27 -7.30 16.10
N LEU A 273 -10.61 -8.40 15.70
CA LEU A 273 -9.19 -8.60 15.88
C LEU A 273 -8.43 -7.88 14.75
N PRO A 274 -7.59 -6.86 15.06
CA PRO A 274 -6.98 -6.02 14.03
C PRO A 274 -6.17 -6.79 12.98
N ALA A 275 -5.44 -7.83 13.39
CA ALA A 275 -4.66 -8.64 12.47
C ALA A 275 -5.54 -9.46 11.52
N LEU A 276 -6.64 -10.04 11.99
CA LEU A 276 -7.56 -10.81 11.14
C LEU A 276 -8.32 -9.91 10.19
N ILE A 277 -8.81 -8.76 10.67
CA ILE A 277 -9.43 -7.73 9.82
C ILE A 277 -8.46 -7.31 8.71
N ALA A 278 -7.20 -7.01 9.07
CA ALA A 278 -6.21 -6.53 8.12
C ALA A 278 -5.76 -7.58 7.11
N HIS A 279 -5.59 -8.84 7.53
CA HIS A 279 -5.27 -9.93 6.60
C HIS A 279 -6.41 -10.20 5.64
N THR A 280 -7.67 -10.18 6.12
CA THR A 280 -8.86 -10.28 5.26
C THR A 280 -8.88 -9.12 4.27
N ALA A 281 -8.74 -7.88 4.73
CA ALA A 281 -8.71 -6.72 3.83
C ALA A 281 -7.60 -6.81 2.78
N ALA A 282 -6.38 -7.17 3.19
CA ALA A 282 -5.27 -7.31 2.26
C ALA A 282 -5.48 -8.44 1.24
N HIS A 283 -6.19 -9.51 1.62
CA HIS A 283 -6.62 -10.60 0.74
C HIS A 283 -7.66 -10.12 -0.27
N GLU A 284 -8.72 -9.44 0.16
CA GLU A 284 -9.76 -8.91 -0.74
C GLU A 284 -9.20 -7.90 -1.75
N ILE A 285 -8.32 -7.01 -1.29
CA ILE A 285 -7.58 -6.08 -2.17
C ILE A 285 -6.72 -6.88 -3.16
N GLY A 286 -6.16 -8.01 -2.75
CA GLY A 286 -5.41 -8.91 -3.63
C GLY A 286 -6.25 -9.38 -4.82
N HIS A 287 -7.51 -9.74 -4.60
CA HIS A 287 -8.44 -10.08 -5.69
C HIS A 287 -8.68 -8.89 -6.62
N THR A 288 -8.75 -7.66 -6.12
CA THR A 288 -8.95 -6.50 -7.01
C THR A 288 -7.75 -6.22 -7.90
N PHE A 289 -6.55 -6.69 -7.51
CA PHE A 289 -5.36 -6.78 -8.36
C PHE A 289 -5.29 -8.03 -9.26
N GLY A 290 -6.24 -8.96 -9.15
CA GLY A 290 -6.29 -10.16 -10.00
C GLY A 290 -5.64 -11.40 -9.38
N LEU A 291 -5.35 -11.43 -8.08
CA LEU A 291 -4.82 -12.61 -7.41
C LEU A 291 -5.90 -13.68 -7.20
N HIS A 292 -5.50 -14.94 -7.34
CA HIS A 292 -6.32 -16.11 -7.04
C HIS A 292 -5.88 -16.81 -5.75
N HIS A 293 -6.71 -17.70 -5.21
CA HIS A 293 -6.39 -18.38 -3.96
C HIS A 293 -5.19 -19.30 -4.03
N ASP A 294 -4.40 -19.24 -2.95
CA ASP A 294 -3.29 -20.13 -2.69
C ASP A 294 -3.78 -21.36 -1.93
N GLY A 295 -4.03 -22.43 -2.68
CA GLY A 295 -4.51 -23.72 -2.16
C GLY A 295 -3.51 -24.86 -2.34
N ILE A 296 -4.00 -26.09 -2.16
CA ILE A 296 -3.23 -27.33 -2.38
C ILE A 296 -3.81 -28.10 -3.57
N SER A 297 -2.95 -28.47 -4.52
CA SER A 297 -3.29 -29.27 -5.69
C SER A 297 -3.97 -30.58 -5.29
N GLY A 298 -5.26 -30.72 -5.64
CA GLY A 298 -6.10 -31.88 -5.27
C GLY A 298 -6.49 -31.92 -3.79
N GLY A 299 -6.43 -30.78 -3.10
CA GLY A 299 -6.75 -30.62 -1.68
C GLY A 299 -7.64 -29.40 -1.44
N ALA A 300 -7.34 -28.65 -0.38
CA ALA A 300 -8.11 -27.49 0.04
C ALA A 300 -7.91 -26.28 -0.88
N THR A 301 -8.98 -25.48 -1.03
CA THR A 301 -8.97 -24.16 -1.71
C THR A 301 -7.99 -23.20 -1.07
N TYR A 302 -7.94 -23.20 0.27
CA TYR A 302 -7.01 -22.39 1.04
C TYR A 302 -5.92 -23.25 1.66
N TYR A 303 -4.68 -22.84 1.47
CA TYR A 303 -3.56 -23.40 2.18
C TYR A 303 -3.40 -22.70 3.54
N ALA A 304 -3.37 -23.50 4.61
CA ALA A 304 -3.23 -23.01 5.98
C ALA A 304 -1.81 -22.53 6.35
N GLY A 305 -0.85 -22.69 5.45
CA GLY A 305 0.55 -22.38 5.70
C GLY A 305 1.33 -23.49 6.41
N GLN A 306 2.53 -23.13 6.87
CA GLN A 306 3.50 -24.04 7.48
C GLN A 306 4.42 -23.28 8.44
N GLY A 307 4.83 -23.93 9.53
CA GLY A 307 5.58 -23.26 10.59
C GLY A 307 4.75 -22.12 11.18
N ASN A 308 5.31 -20.91 11.16
CA ASN A 308 4.64 -19.67 11.57
C ASN A 308 4.13 -18.82 10.39
N TRP A 309 4.21 -19.34 9.16
CA TRP A 309 3.93 -18.62 7.93
C TRP A 309 2.67 -19.13 7.24
N PHE A 310 2.02 -18.25 6.47
CA PHE A 310 0.96 -18.61 5.53
C PHE A 310 0.94 -17.67 4.32
N PRO A 311 0.52 -18.14 3.13
CA PRO A 311 0.29 -17.26 1.99
C PRO A 311 -0.94 -16.39 2.24
N LEU A 312 -0.87 -15.11 1.93
CA LEU A 312 -1.95 -14.15 2.20
C LEU A 312 -3.21 -14.46 1.37
N MET A 313 -3.06 -15.02 0.17
CA MET A 313 -4.16 -15.54 -0.65
C MET A 313 -4.62 -16.96 -0.22
N GLY A 314 -4.07 -17.51 0.87
CA GLY A 314 -4.60 -18.66 1.60
C GLY A 314 -5.44 -18.19 2.80
N SER A 315 -5.48 -19.00 3.86
CA SER A 315 -6.20 -18.64 5.10
C SER A 315 -5.57 -19.31 6.31
N SER A 316 -5.23 -18.55 7.35
CA SER A 316 -4.57 -19.08 8.54
C SER A 316 -4.67 -18.14 9.73
N LEU A 317 -4.41 -18.69 10.93
CA LEU A 317 -4.13 -17.92 12.15
C LEU A 317 -2.63 -17.77 12.43
N ASN A 318 -1.75 -18.30 11.57
CA ASN A 318 -0.31 -18.17 11.70
C ASN A 318 0.13 -16.69 11.69
N ALA A 319 1.28 -16.42 12.29
CA ALA A 319 1.68 -15.04 12.57
C ALA A 319 2.23 -14.26 11.36
N VAL A 320 2.87 -14.95 10.41
CA VAL A 320 3.57 -14.34 9.27
C VAL A 320 2.78 -14.56 7.99
N GLY A 321 1.86 -13.63 7.69
CA GLY A 321 1.14 -13.60 6.42
C GLY A 321 1.91 -12.82 5.37
N GLN A 322 2.23 -13.43 4.23
CA GLN A 322 2.95 -12.77 3.14
C GLN A 322 2.31 -13.11 1.79
N PHE A 323 2.47 -12.22 0.80
CA PHE A 323 2.28 -12.59 -0.60
C PHE A 323 3.23 -13.73 -0.98
N SER A 324 2.81 -14.55 -1.93
CA SER A 324 3.39 -15.83 -2.25
C SER A 324 3.73 -15.96 -3.74
N LYS A 325 4.49 -17.00 -4.07
CA LYS A 325 4.68 -17.45 -5.45
C LYS A 325 4.51 -18.96 -5.62
N GLY A 326 3.77 -19.58 -4.71
CA GLY A 326 3.49 -21.01 -4.72
C GLY A 326 4.71 -21.90 -4.46
N GLU A 327 5.67 -21.46 -3.65
CA GLU A 327 6.90 -22.24 -3.36
C GLU A 327 6.67 -23.42 -2.41
N TYR A 328 5.52 -23.46 -1.74
CA TYR A 328 5.15 -24.52 -0.82
C TYR A 328 4.76 -25.81 -1.55
N SER A 329 4.94 -26.94 -0.88
CA SER A 329 4.71 -28.25 -1.48
C SER A 329 3.25 -28.39 -1.95
N ARG A 330 3.09 -28.82 -3.21
CA ARG A 330 1.79 -29.03 -3.87
C ARG A 330 0.92 -27.78 -3.99
N ALA A 331 1.50 -26.58 -4.09
CA ALA A 331 0.72 -25.38 -4.40
C ALA A 331 -0.21 -25.59 -5.61
N SER A 332 -1.49 -25.21 -5.47
CA SER A 332 -2.46 -25.23 -6.58
C SER A 332 -2.38 -24.00 -7.47
N ASN A 333 -1.85 -22.91 -6.91
CA ASN A 333 -1.56 -21.65 -7.56
C ASN A 333 -0.07 -21.36 -7.44
N THR A 334 0.52 -20.80 -8.49
CA THR A 334 1.94 -20.42 -8.55
C THR A 334 2.09 -19.03 -9.19
N GLU A 335 1.09 -18.18 -9.00
CA GLU A 335 1.13 -16.76 -9.36
C GLU A 335 2.29 -16.08 -8.65
N ASP A 336 3.07 -15.27 -9.35
CA ASP A 336 3.98 -14.33 -8.69
C ASP A 336 3.13 -13.16 -8.23
N ASP A 337 2.57 -13.25 -7.01
CA ASP A 337 1.63 -12.27 -6.47
C ASP A 337 2.14 -10.83 -6.59
N LEU A 338 3.42 -10.59 -6.27
CA LEU A 338 4.00 -9.26 -6.32
C LEU A 338 4.05 -8.74 -7.77
N ALA A 339 4.40 -9.61 -8.73
CA ALA A 339 4.38 -9.25 -10.15
C ALA A 339 2.95 -9.03 -10.68
N VAL A 340 1.96 -9.80 -10.21
CA VAL A 340 0.55 -9.64 -10.60
C VAL A 340 0.01 -8.30 -10.09
N ILE A 341 0.26 -7.94 -8.83
CA ILE A 341 -0.12 -6.62 -8.29
C ILE A 341 0.51 -5.49 -9.11
N ALA A 342 1.82 -5.60 -9.40
CA ALA A 342 2.54 -4.62 -10.20
C ALA A 342 1.99 -4.46 -11.62
N ALA A 343 1.53 -5.56 -12.23
CA ALA A 343 0.97 -5.57 -13.58
C ALA A 343 -0.47 -5.04 -13.65
N ASN A 344 -1.21 -5.07 -12.55
CA ASN A 344 -2.65 -4.74 -12.50
C ASN A 344 -2.94 -3.47 -11.69
N GLY A 345 -2.06 -2.48 -11.79
CA GLY A 345 -2.38 -1.10 -11.43
C GLY A 345 -1.54 -0.47 -10.33
N ALA A 346 -0.80 -1.25 -9.54
CA ALA A 346 0.08 -0.73 -8.48
C ALA A 346 1.55 -1.09 -8.77
N PRO A 347 2.25 -0.36 -9.65
CA PRO A 347 3.64 -0.68 -10.01
C PRO A 347 4.57 -0.64 -8.79
N PHE A 348 5.70 -1.36 -8.84
CA PHE A 348 6.72 -1.25 -7.78
C PHE A 348 7.18 0.19 -7.60
N ARG A 349 7.38 0.60 -6.34
CA ARG A 349 7.99 1.90 -6.04
C ARG A 349 9.48 1.89 -6.39
N ALA A 350 10.04 3.08 -6.57
CA ALA A 350 11.49 3.22 -6.67
C ALA A 350 12.14 2.85 -5.34
N ASP A 351 13.28 2.15 -5.44
CA ASP A 351 14.16 1.84 -4.33
C ASP A 351 14.56 3.11 -3.56
N ASP A 352 14.50 3.06 -2.23
CA ASP A 352 14.76 4.21 -1.37
C ASP A 352 16.22 4.31 -0.89
N PHE A 353 16.98 3.21 -0.84
CA PHE A 353 18.41 3.23 -0.53
C PHE A 353 19.23 2.19 -1.30
N GLY A 354 20.47 2.55 -1.66
CA GLY A 354 21.31 1.65 -2.45
C GLY A 354 21.76 0.38 -1.71
N SER A 355 21.78 -0.74 -2.43
CA SER A 355 22.05 -2.09 -1.89
C SER A 355 23.51 -2.52 -1.79
N SER A 356 24.46 -1.59 -1.91
CA SER A 356 25.89 -1.89 -1.82
C SER A 356 26.66 -0.84 -1.03
N ILE A 357 27.83 -1.21 -0.52
CA ILE A 357 28.77 -0.27 0.13
C ILE A 357 29.07 0.93 -0.78
N ALA A 358 29.21 0.71 -2.10
CA ALA A 358 29.47 1.77 -3.06
C ALA A 358 28.28 2.73 -3.25
N ALA A 359 27.06 2.22 -3.07
CA ALA A 359 25.82 2.99 -3.17
C ALA A 359 25.27 3.41 -1.79
N ALA A 360 26.04 3.21 -0.72
CA ALA A 360 25.57 3.40 0.63
C ALA A 360 25.15 4.85 0.91
N THR A 361 24.03 5.02 1.58
CA THR A 361 23.55 6.33 2.00
C THR A 361 24.39 6.84 3.17
N ASP A 362 25.02 8.00 2.98
CA ASP A 362 25.90 8.59 4.00
C ASP A 362 25.09 9.23 5.14
N LEU A 363 25.19 8.65 6.33
CA LEU A 363 24.51 9.16 7.52
C LEU A 363 25.32 10.24 8.25
N GLY A 364 26.59 10.43 7.92
CA GLY A 364 27.49 11.42 8.54
C GLY A 364 28.05 10.98 9.89
N THR A 365 28.18 11.93 10.83
CA THR A 365 28.90 11.77 12.12
C THR A 365 28.01 12.06 13.35
N ARG A 366 26.71 11.73 13.29
CA ARG A 366 25.75 11.98 14.38
C ARG A 366 25.93 10.98 15.53
N SER A 367 25.55 11.39 16.74
CA SER A 367 25.54 10.50 17.92
C SER A 367 24.49 9.39 17.83
N SER A 368 23.38 9.63 17.15
CA SER A 368 22.42 8.57 16.85
C SER A 368 21.75 8.79 15.51
N TYR A 369 21.31 7.70 14.91
CA TYR A 369 20.64 7.68 13.63
C TYR A 369 19.29 7.01 13.76
N GLY A 370 18.27 7.63 13.19
CA GLY A 370 16.94 7.05 13.02
C GLY A 370 16.58 7.14 11.55
N VAL A 371 16.52 6.00 10.87
CA VAL A 371 16.18 5.88 9.45
C VAL A 371 14.87 5.10 9.33
N ARG A 372 14.09 5.41 8.29
CA ARG A 372 12.96 4.61 7.84
C ARG A 372 13.23 4.24 6.41
N GLY A 373 13.01 2.98 6.06
CA GLY A 373 13.12 2.49 4.70
C GLY A 373 12.09 1.42 4.42
N VAL A 374 12.13 0.91 3.20
CA VAL A 374 11.25 -0.14 2.70
C VAL A 374 12.09 -1.16 1.97
N ILE A 375 12.02 -2.42 2.41
CA ILE A 375 12.51 -3.53 1.60
C ILE A 375 11.41 -3.88 0.61
N SER A 376 11.66 -3.62 -0.67
CA SER A 376 10.68 -3.76 -1.76
C SER A 376 10.74 -5.13 -2.46
N SER A 377 11.81 -5.89 -2.28
CA SER A 377 11.94 -7.26 -2.83
C SER A 377 13.00 -8.08 -2.09
N ASP A 378 13.09 -9.37 -2.38
CA ASP A 378 14.14 -10.27 -1.86
C ASP A 378 15.56 -9.97 -2.40
N ARG A 379 15.66 -9.07 -3.38
CA ARG A 379 16.94 -8.55 -3.90
C ARG A 379 17.29 -7.18 -3.33
N ASP A 380 16.34 -6.57 -2.62
CA ASP A 380 16.49 -5.26 -2.05
C ASP A 380 17.24 -5.33 -0.72
N ALA A 381 18.18 -4.41 -0.55
CA ALA A 381 18.86 -4.19 0.70
C ALA A 381 19.24 -2.73 0.79
N ASP A 382 19.26 -2.22 2.01
CA ASP A 382 19.56 -0.82 2.26
C ASP A 382 20.88 -0.72 3.01
N VAL A 383 21.86 -0.04 2.39
CA VAL A 383 23.19 0.13 2.97
C VAL A 383 23.41 1.58 3.40
N PHE A 384 23.89 1.75 4.63
CA PHE A 384 24.13 3.04 5.26
C PHE A 384 25.59 3.16 5.69
N ALA A 385 26.23 4.29 5.36
CA ALA A 385 27.59 4.58 5.80
C ALA A 385 27.58 5.44 7.08
N VAL A 386 28.28 4.97 8.11
CA VAL A 386 28.49 5.64 9.39
C VAL A 386 29.93 6.14 9.42
N ARG A 387 30.12 7.47 9.38
CA ARG A 387 31.45 8.09 9.19
C ARG A 387 32.17 8.46 10.48
N ARG A 388 31.52 8.31 11.63
CA ARG A 388 32.15 8.50 12.94
C ARG A 388 33.01 7.30 13.31
N GLY A 389 34.05 7.52 14.12
CA GLY A 389 34.88 6.44 14.65
C GLY A 389 34.08 5.51 15.55
N CYS A 390 34.01 4.23 15.20
CA CYS A 390 33.28 3.21 15.95
C CYS A 390 34.21 2.20 16.62
N THR A 391 35.39 2.64 17.07
CA THR A 391 36.37 1.75 17.70
C THR A 391 35.88 1.18 19.04
N THR A 392 34.98 1.90 19.72
CA THR A 392 34.30 1.46 20.96
C THR A 392 33.02 0.65 20.72
N GLY A 393 32.77 0.24 19.47
CA GLY A 393 31.64 -0.60 19.07
C GLY A 393 30.49 0.16 18.44
N LEU A 394 29.57 -0.57 17.81
CA LEU A 394 28.39 -0.08 17.11
C LEU A 394 27.25 -1.09 17.32
N THR A 395 26.05 -0.60 17.60
CA THR A 395 24.82 -1.39 17.60
C THR A 395 23.86 -0.86 16.54
N ALA A 396 23.45 -1.72 15.63
CA ALA A 396 22.44 -1.44 14.61
C ALA A 396 21.21 -2.31 14.89
N ALA A 397 20.04 -1.69 15.01
CA ALA A 397 18.77 -2.36 15.30
C ALA A 397 17.70 -1.94 14.30
N ALA A 398 17.15 -2.92 13.57
CA ALA A 398 16.05 -2.73 12.64
C ALA A 398 14.75 -3.31 13.22
N TYR A 399 13.68 -2.52 13.17
CA TYR A 399 12.36 -2.87 13.68
C TYR A 399 11.30 -2.66 12.61
N GLY A 400 10.43 -3.66 12.39
CA GLY A 400 9.23 -3.50 11.58
C GLY A 400 8.04 -2.98 12.40
N ILE A 401 6.83 -3.41 12.02
CA ILE A 401 5.57 -2.94 12.63
C ILE A 401 5.10 -3.77 13.83
N GLY A 402 5.77 -4.88 14.15
CA GLY A 402 5.34 -5.83 15.18
C GLY A 402 4.21 -6.73 14.70
N GLU A 403 3.07 -6.73 15.36
CA GLU A 403 1.90 -7.51 14.94
C GLU A 403 1.49 -7.20 13.49
N GLY A 404 1.34 -8.24 12.66
CA GLY A 404 1.05 -8.18 11.22
C GLY A 404 2.25 -7.88 10.31
N GLN A 405 3.46 -7.77 10.87
CA GLN A 405 4.70 -7.57 10.11
C GLN A 405 4.92 -8.69 9.09
N ALA A 406 5.22 -8.30 7.84
CA ALA A 406 5.55 -9.23 6.76
C ALA A 406 7.06 -9.37 6.58
N VAL A 407 7.81 -8.28 6.67
CA VAL A 407 9.28 -8.30 6.50
C VAL A 407 9.96 -9.07 7.64
N ASP A 408 10.74 -10.10 7.29
CA ASP A 408 11.70 -10.73 8.19
C ASP A 408 13.07 -10.05 8.03
N LEU A 409 13.51 -9.29 9.04
CA LEU A 409 14.65 -8.39 8.92
C LEU A 409 15.96 -9.06 9.32
N GLN A 410 16.97 -8.93 8.47
CA GLN A 410 18.37 -9.16 8.79
C GLN A 410 19.13 -7.83 8.87
N VAL A 411 20.04 -7.72 9.85
CA VAL A 411 20.98 -6.59 9.97
C VAL A 411 22.41 -7.11 9.96
N SER A 412 23.23 -6.54 9.07
CA SER A 412 24.66 -6.81 8.98
C SER A 412 25.48 -5.54 9.16
N VAL A 413 26.63 -5.63 9.82
CA VAL A 413 27.59 -4.53 9.99
C VAL A 413 28.89 -4.92 9.31
N TYR A 414 29.42 -4.04 8.48
CA TYR A 414 30.69 -4.18 7.79
C TYR A 414 31.67 -3.08 8.22
N ASP A 415 32.95 -3.39 8.20
CA ASP A 415 34.01 -2.40 8.42
C ASP A 415 34.36 -1.60 7.15
N ALA A 416 35.36 -0.72 7.27
CA ALA A 416 35.81 0.15 6.19
C ALA A 416 36.40 -0.60 4.98
N ALA A 417 36.86 -1.85 5.17
CA ALA A 417 37.36 -2.72 4.11
C ALA A 417 36.24 -3.54 3.45
N GLY A 418 35.01 -3.45 3.98
CA GLY A 418 33.87 -4.25 3.55
C GLY A 418 33.85 -5.66 4.15
N ALA A 419 34.60 -5.93 5.21
CA ALA A 419 34.53 -7.20 5.91
C ALA A 419 33.33 -7.21 6.87
N LEU A 420 32.55 -8.30 6.87
CA LEU A 420 31.44 -8.49 7.80
C LEU A 420 31.96 -8.64 9.23
N VAL A 421 31.52 -7.78 10.14
CA VAL A 421 31.97 -7.75 11.55
C VAL A 421 30.87 -8.15 12.54
N ALA A 422 29.60 -7.97 12.19
CA ALA A 422 28.47 -8.44 12.98
C ALA A 422 27.28 -8.75 12.07
N ASN A 423 26.48 -9.73 12.44
CA ASN A 423 25.26 -10.10 11.74
C ASN A 423 24.19 -10.53 12.74
N ALA A 424 22.93 -10.18 12.47
CA ALA A 424 21.78 -10.64 13.24
C ALA A 424 20.63 -10.98 12.29
N ASP A 425 20.13 -12.19 12.47
CA ASP A 425 19.01 -12.80 11.76
C ASP A 425 18.32 -13.73 12.76
N PRO A 426 17.49 -13.19 13.69
CA PRO A 426 16.87 -14.01 14.71
C PRO A 426 15.84 -14.95 14.10
N ALA A 427 15.80 -16.20 14.59
CA ALA A 427 14.88 -17.19 14.05
C ALA A 427 13.43 -16.71 14.13
N SER A 428 12.77 -16.66 12.96
CA SER A 428 11.36 -16.34 12.85
C SER A 428 10.50 -17.35 13.61
N GLY A 429 9.57 -16.85 14.42
CA GLY A 429 8.64 -17.65 15.19
C GLY A 429 7.32 -16.95 15.41
N GLN A 430 6.52 -17.47 16.34
CA GLN A 430 5.27 -16.84 16.77
C GLN A 430 5.03 -17.08 18.26
N ASP A 431 4.31 -16.17 18.90
CA ASP A 431 3.67 -16.50 20.17
C ASP A 431 2.43 -17.39 19.93
N TYR A 432 1.95 -18.05 20.98
CA TYR A 432 0.76 -18.90 20.91
C TYR A 432 -0.49 -18.21 21.49
N ASN A 433 -0.43 -16.88 21.65
CA ASN A 433 -1.63 -16.08 21.88
C ASN A 433 -2.40 -15.99 20.56
N GLN A 434 -3.71 -15.76 20.62
CA GLN A 434 -4.51 -15.60 19.41
C GLN A 434 -4.92 -14.13 19.20
N PRO A 435 -4.90 -13.62 17.95
CA PRO A 435 -4.22 -14.23 16.80
C PRO A 435 -2.70 -14.30 17.05
N HIS A 436 -2.03 -15.30 16.45
CA HIS A 436 -0.58 -15.50 16.65
C HIS A 436 0.20 -14.24 16.26
N LYS A 437 1.11 -13.80 17.13
CA LYS A 437 1.96 -12.63 16.87
C LYS A 437 3.36 -13.07 16.46
N PRO A 438 3.95 -12.42 15.44
CA PRO A 438 5.26 -12.83 14.96
C PRO A 438 6.34 -12.47 15.99
N THR A 439 7.32 -13.36 16.13
CA THR A 439 8.54 -13.13 16.91
C THR A 439 9.75 -13.37 16.02
N GLY A 440 10.91 -12.83 16.40
CA GLY A 440 12.14 -13.01 15.62
C GLY A 440 12.30 -12.11 14.39
N LEU A 441 11.23 -11.49 13.86
CA LEU A 441 11.29 -10.68 12.63
C LEU A 441 12.06 -9.34 12.73
N ASN A 442 12.53 -8.97 13.92
CA ASN A 442 13.36 -7.77 14.12
C ASN A 442 14.80 -8.20 14.36
N ALA A 443 15.78 -7.45 13.86
CA ALA A 443 17.19 -7.78 14.03
C ALA A 443 17.98 -6.70 14.75
N THR A 444 18.95 -7.11 15.59
CA THR A 444 19.90 -6.22 16.25
C THR A 444 21.29 -6.82 16.22
N ALA A 445 22.20 -6.18 15.48
CA ALA A 445 23.59 -6.58 15.36
C ALA A 445 24.50 -5.62 16.14
N THR A 446 25.39 -6.19 16.97
CA THR A 446 26.37 -5.41 17.75
C THR A 446 27.79 -5.81 17.38
N ALA A 447 28.54 -4.89 16.81
CA ALA A 447 29.98 -4.98 16.64
C ALA A 447 30.67 -4.38 17.88
N LYS A 448 31.44 -5.18 18.63
CA LYS A 448 32.04 -4.72 19.91
C LYS A 448 33.14 -3.68 19.71
N SER A 449 33.84 -3.74 18.59
CA SER A 449 34.82 -2.76 18.13
C SER A 449 34.93 -2.84 16.61
N LEU A 450 35.27 -1.72 15.97
CA LEU A 450 35.59 -1.67 14.55
C LEU A 450 36.98 -1.06 14.33
N PRO A 451 37.69 -1.44 13.26
CA PRO A 451 38.86 -0.70 12.80
C PRO A 451 38.54 0.78 12.57
N ALA A 452 39.57 1.63 12.62
CA ALA A 452 39.41 3.03 12.26
C ALA A 452 38.94 3.17 10.80
N GLY A 453 37.92 3.98 10.58
CA GLY A 453 37.30 4.18 9.26
C GLY A 453 35.78 4.20 9.35
N ALA A 454 35.12 4.25 8.19
CA ALA A 454 33.67 4.18 8.11
C ALA A 454 33.18 2.77 8.42
N ALA A 455 32.05 2.66 9.11
CA ALA A 455 31.29 1.41 9.22
C ALA A 455 30.13 1.44 8.23
N TYR A 456 29.69 0.28 7.77
CA TYR A 456 28.52 0.15 6.91
C TYR A 456 27.48 -0.75 7.58
N VAL A 457 26.22 -0.32 7.59
CA VAL A 457 25.10 -1.10 8.10
C VAL A 457 24.20 -1.47 6.94
N ARG A 458 23.92 -2.76 6.77
CA ARG A 458 23.01 -3.30 5.76
C ARG A 458 21.75 -3.83 6.43
N VAL A 459 20.58 -3.47 5.90
CA VAL A 459 19.28 -4.04 6.25
C VAL A 459 18.74 -4.80 5.04
N ALA A 460 18.15 -5.98 5.22
CA ALA A 460 17.55 -6.76 4.14
C ALA A 460 16.37 -7.60 4.65
N GLY A 461 15.49 -8.00 3.74
CA GLY A 461 14.48 -9.04 3.95
C GLY A 461 15.06 -10.44 3.72
N VAL A 462 14.75 -11.40 4.59
CA VAL A 462 15.27 -12.77 4.51
C VAL A 462 14.15 -13.82 4.63
N GLY A 463 14.46 -15.09 4.36
CA GLY A 463 13.54 -16.21 4.56
C GLY A 463 13.91 -17.03 5.79
N HIS A 464 12.97 -17.86 6.24
CA HIS A 464 13.17 -18.76 7.36
C HIS A 464 12.76 -20.19 7.01
N GLY A 465 13.57 -21.18 7.38
CA GLY A 465 13.28 -22.60 7.14
C GLY A 465 13.25 -22.97 5.65
N SER A 466 12.49 -24.03 5.32
CA SER A 466 12.30 -24.51 3.95
C SER A 466 10.99 -23.93 3.39
N PRO A 467 11.01 -23.15 2.30
CA PRO A 467 9.79 -22.66 1.63
C PRO A 467 8.85 -23.78 1.19
N ALA A 468 9.38 -24.99 0.96
CA ALA A 468 8.56 -26.12 0.54
C ALA A 468 7.78 -26.78 1.69
N THR A 469 8.21 -26.64 2.96
CA THR A 469 7.71 -27.50 4.05
C THR A 469 7.66 -26.90 5.45
N THR A 470 8.55 -25.96 5.81
CA THR A 470 8.71 -25.52 7.22
C THR A 470 8.75 -24.01 7.42
N GLY A 471 8.75 -23.22 6.34
CA GLY A 471 8.74 -21.77 6.42
C GLY A 471 8.58 -21.12 5.05
N TYR A 472 9.44 -20.16 4.70
CA TYR A 472 9.26 -19.28 3.55
C TYR A 472 10.59 -18.76 3.01
N SER A 473 10.60 -18.33 1.74
CA SER A 473 11.78 -17.70 1.15
C SER A 473 11.79 -16.20 1.45
N GLY A 474 12.83 -15.47 1.04
CA GLY A 474 12.86 -14.01 1.17
C GLY A 474 11.82 -13.28 0.32
N TYR A 475 11.13 -13.96 -0.60
CA TYR A 475 10.21 -13.35 -1.58
C TYR A 475 9.14 -12.46 -0.93
N GLY A 476 8.45 -12.97 0.08
CA GLY A 476 7.38 -12.27 0.78
C GLY A 476 7.85 -11.37 1.92
N SER A 477 9.16 -11.38 2.21
CA SER A 477 9.78 -10.61 3.29
C SER A 477 10.07 -9.19 2.86
N VAL A 478 8.99 -8.48 2.52
CA VAL A 478 8.97 -7.10 2.05
C VAL A 478 8.12 -6.26 2.99
N GLY A 479 8.45 -4.98 3.14
CA GLY A 479 7.80 -4.14 4.13
C GLY A 479 8.64 -2.96 4.62
N GLY A 480 8.01 -2.11 5.43
CA GLY A 480 8.65 -0.94 6.02
C GLY A 480 9.42 -1.28 7.30
N TYR A 481 10.58 -0.66 7.48
CA TYR A 481 11.36 -0.78 8.71
C TYR A 481 11.82 0.56 9.27
N ARG A 482 12.27 0.51 10.51
CA ARG A 482 12.95 1.59 11.23
C ARG A 482 14.30 1.10 11.69
N LEU A 483 15.36 1.77 11.27
CA LEU A 483 16.72 1.49 11.68
C LEU A 483 17.18 2.51 12.72
N SER A 484 17.69 2.00 13.83
CA SER A 484 18.42 2.76 14.85
C SER A 484 19.89 2.32 14.84
N ILE A 485 20.81 3.27 14.80
CA ILE A 485 22.25 3.00 14.97
C ILE A 485 22.76 3.87 16.12
N SER A 486 23.43 3.22 17.08
CA SER A 486 24.01 3.83 18.28
C SER A 486 25.35 3.18 18.65
N GLY A 487 26.00 3.72 19.69
CA GLY A 487 27.37 3.40 20.07
C GLY A 487 28.36 4.34 19.38
N CYS A 488 29.58 3.84 19.15
CA CYS A 488 30.71 4.58 18.59
C CYS A 488 31.23 5.69 19.52
N GLU A 489 32.40 6.24 19.18
CA GLU A 489 33.03 7.30 19.98
C GLU A 489 32.15 8.56 19.98
N GLY A 490 31.95 9.17 21.14
CA GLY A 490 31.11 10.36 21.32
C GLY A 490 29.66 10.07 21.72
N ASP A 491 29.26 8.80 21.82
CA ASP A 491 28.04 8.42 22.54
C ASP A 491 28.37 8.39 24.03
N GLY A 492 28.37 9.56 24.68
CA GLY A 492 28.36 9.62 26.15
C GLY A 492 27.18 8.77 26.62
N GLY A 493 27.47 7.64 27.26
CA GLY A 493 26.61 6.46 27.45
C GLY A 493 25.21 6.69 28.01
N ALA A 494 24.36 7.36 27.26
CA ALA A 494 22.94 7.44 27.49
C ALA A 494 22.31 6.20 26.86
N SER A 495 22.22 5.13 27.66
CA SER A 495 21.10 4.21 27.52
C SER A 495 19.82 5.05 27.56
N LEU A 496 19.16 5.19 26.42
CA LEU A 496 17.83 5.81 26.36
C LEU A 496 16.83 4.74 25.98
N SER A 497 15.88 4.52 26.89
CA SER A 497 14.53 4.05 26.56
C SER A 497 14.06 4.73 25.27
N ALA A 498 13.40 3.95 24.42
CA ALA A 498 12.74 4.43 23.21
C ALA A 498 11.65 5.46 23.56
N THR A 499 12.02 6.72 23.73
CA THR A 499 11.05 7.82 23.72
C THR A 499 10.93 8.30 22.29
N SER A 500 9.82 7.93 21.66
CA SER A 500 9.42 8.47 20.37
C SER A 500 9.39 10.01 20.44
N THR A 501 10.29 10.69 19.72
CA THR A 501 10.10 12.13 19.51
C THR A 501 8.97 12.27 18.48
N SER A 502 7.76 12.47 18.99
CA SER A 502 6.57 12.72 18.19
C SER A 502 6.80 14.00 17.37
N VAL A 503 6.94 13.84 16.06
CA VAL A 503 6.85 14.96 15.14
C VAL A 503 5.38 15.35 14.97
N THR A 504 5.11 16.64 14.97
CA THR A 504 3.76 17.21 14.90
C THR A 504 3.62 18.04 13.63
N ARG A 505 2.39 18.44 13.29
CA ARG A 505 2.15 19.35 12.16
C ARG A 505 2.78 20.72 12.44
N PRO A 506 3.20 21.49 11.42
CA PRO A 506 3.75 22.81 11.63
C PRO A 506 2.71 23.75 12.27
N SER A 507 3.17 24.78 12.98
CA SER A 507 2.28 25.89 13.36
C SER A 507 1.80 26.65 12.11
N ALA A 508 0.71 27.41 12.19
CA ALA A 508 0.25 28.20 11.05
C ALA A 508 1.32 29.21 10.58
N PRO A 509 1.53 29.37 9.24
CA PRO A 509 2.32 30.47 8.70
C PRO A 509 1.80 31.83 9.16
N ARG A 510 2.69 32.82 9.23
CA ARG A 510 2.30 34.20 9.55
C ARG A 510 2.06 34.98 8.26
N THR A 511 0.85 35.45 8.04
CA THR A 511 0.51 36.28 6.88
C THR A 511 1.26 37.60 6.92
N ARG A 512 1.77 38.03 5.76
CA ARG A 512 2.37 39.34 5.54
C ARG A 512 1.48 40.18 4.63
N ARG A 513 1.85 41.45 4.45
CA ARG A 513 1.12 42.41 3.61
C ARG A 513 0.98 41.87 2.17
N ALA A 514 -0.26 41.53 1.80
CA ALA A 514 -0.62 41.24 0.42
C ALA A 514 -0.60 42.53 -0.41
N SER A 515 -0.44 42.42 -1.73
CA SER A 515 -0.52 43.56 -2.65
C SER A 515 -1.35 43.25 -3.88
N ALA A 516 -1.93 44.28 -4.49
CA ALA A 516 -2.49 44.20 -5.83
C ALA A 516 -1.37 43.94 -6.86
N GLY A 517 -1.76 43.43 -8.03
CA GLY A 517 -0.92 43.38 -9.23
C GLY A 517 -0.49 44.78 -9.71
N ALA A 518 0.48 44.81 -10.61
CA ALA A 518 0.98 46.05 -11.20
C ALA A 518 -0.11 46.73 -12.05
N ARG A 519 -0.26 48.04 -11.90
CA ARG A 519 -1.25 48.83 -12.67
C ARG A 519 -0.92 48.72 -14.17
N GLY A 520 -1.89 48.31 -14.97
CA GLY A 520 -1.72 48.12 -16.43
C GLY A 520 -1.11 46.78 -16.85
N GLY A 521 -0.82 45.88 -15.88
CA GLY A 521 -0.34 44.53 -16.15
C GLY A 521 -1.44 43.47 -16.15
N ALA A 522 -1.04 42.19 -16.12
CA ALA A 522 -1.97 41.07 -15.98
C ALA A 522 -2.71 41.11 -14.64
N VAL A 523 -4.02 40.80 -14.66
CA VAL A 523 -4.90 40.79 -13.47
C VAL A 523 -4.38 39.78 -12.45
N THR A 524 -3.69 40.30 -11.44
CA THR A 524 -2.99 39.48 -10.44
C THR A 524 -3.15 40.07 -9.04
N ALA A 525 -2.97 39.21 -8.03
CA ALA A 525 -2.79 39.62 -6.65
C ALA A 525 -1.66 38.80 -6.01
N ILE A 526 -0.93 39.42 -5.08
CA ILE A 526 0.26 38.83 -4.49
C ILE A 526 0.01 38.52 -3.02
N ALA A 527 0.02 37.23 -2.68
CA ALA A 527 0.04 36.76 -1.30
C ALA A 527 1.49 36.72 -0.79
N ARG A 528 1.73 37.12 0.46
CA ARG A 528 3.04 37.04 1.13
C ARG A 528 2.89 36.46 2.53
N TRP A 529 3.86 35.67 2.98
CA TRP A 529 3.86 35.05 4.30
C TRP A 529 5.27 34.84 4.84
N ALA A 530 5.40 34.66 6.15
CA ALA A 530 6.57 34.11 6.81
C ALA A 530 6.34 32.62 7.13
N ALA A 531 7.44 31.89 7.31
CA ALA A 531 7.39 30.49 7.75
C ALA A 531 6.67 30.34 9.11
N PRO A 532 6.15 29.13 9.41
CA PRO A 532 5.69 28.75 10.75
C PRO A 532 6.71 29.09 11.83
N ALA A 533 6.24 29.44 13.03
CA ALA A 533 7.11 29.58 14.20
C ALA A 533 7.72 28.24 14.64
N SER A 534 6.97 27.14 14.46
CA SER A 534 7.46 25.77 14.62
C SER A 534 7.16 24.95 13.38
N ASN A 535 8.13 24.15 12.95
CA ASN A 535 7.97 23.16 11.88
C ASN A 535 7.44 21.80 12.40
N GLY A 536 7.15 21.71 13.70
CA GLY A 536 6.68 20.48 14.35
C GLY A 536 7.72 19.36 14.40
N GLY A 537 9.02 19.69 14.34
CA GLY A 537 10.10 18.69 14.38
C GLY A 537 10.36 17.98 13.06
N ALA A 538 9.69 18.38 11.95
CA ALA A 538 9.94 17.87 10.61
C ALA A 538 10.09 19.01 9.59
N ALA A 539 10.93 18.82 8.56
CA ALA A 539 11.15 19.82 7.52
C ALA A 539 9.83 20.19 6.80
N ILE A 540 9.64 21.48 6.54
CA ILE A 540 8.53 21.96 5.71
C ILE A 540 8.80 21.52 4.27
N ARG A 541 7.86 20.80 3.65
CA ARG A 541 7.90 20.35 2.25
C ARG A 541 7.30 21.41 1.31
N GLY A 542 6.34 22.20 1.78
CA GLY A 542 5.75 23.25 0.96
C GLY A 542 4.64 24.05 1.64
N TYR A 543 4.01 24.93 0.86
CA TYR A 543 2.90 25.79 1.27
C TYR A 543 1.74 25.72 0.28
N ARG A 544 0.51 25.81 0.78
CA ARG A 544 -0.68 26.09 -0.05
C ARG A 544 -1.29 27.42 0.35
N VAL A 545 -1.63 28.24 -0.65
CA VAL A 545 -2.27 29.54 -0.47
C VAL A 545 -3.75 29.41 -0.82
N ARG A 546 -4.63 29.87 0.06
CA ARG A 546 -6.05 30.02 -0.22
C ARG A 546 -6.38 31.48 -0.47
N ALA A 547 -7.01 31.77 -1.61
CA ALA A 547 -7.55 33.08 -1.94
C ALA A 547 -9.06 33.07 -1.76
N PHE A 548 -9.60 34.07 -1.07
CA PHE A 548 -11.03 34.19 -0.82
C PHE A 548 -11.53 35.48 -1.46
N ARG A 549 -12.36 35.34 -2.50
CA ARG A 549 -13.04 36.47 -3.15
C ARG A 549 -14.08 37.03 -2.20
N VAL A 550 -14.12 38.35 -2.07
CA VAL A 550 -15.06 39.05 -1.19
C VAL A 550 -15.95 40.03 -1.95
N ASP A 551 -17.17 40.23 -1.46
CA ASP A 551 -18.12 41.22 -1.97
C ASP A 551 -17.81 42.66 -1.51
N SER A 552 -18.73 43.60 -1.76
CA SER A 552 -18.62 45.00 -1.31
C SER A 552 -18.56 45.12 0.22
N HIS A 553 -19.28 44.24 0.94
CA HIS A 553 -19.36 44.19 2.40
C HIS A 553 -18.25 43.36 3.06
N GLY A 554 -17.32 42.79 2.28
CA GLY A 554 -16.19 42.01 2.78
C GLY A 554 -16.52 40.55 3.13
N ARG A 555 -17.71 40.06 2.77
CA ARG A 555 -18.12 38.66 2.96
C ARG A 555 -17.48 37.78 1.89
N VAL A 556 -17.06 36.58 2.27
CA VAL A 556 -16.44 35.62 1.33
C VAL A 556 -17.52 35.02 0.44
N VAL A 557 -17.36 35.18 -0.87
CA VAL A 557 -18.29 34.66 -1.88
C VAL A 557 -17.75 33.48 -2.66
N ARG A 558 -16.41 33.30 -2.70
CA ARG A 558 -15.76 32.17 -3.39
C ARG A 558 -14.35 31.93 -2.86
N GLY A 559 -13.90 30.68 -2.85
CA GLY A 559 -12.53 30.30 -2.49
C GLY A 559 -11.77 29.70 -3.67
N TYR A 560 -10.45 29.89 -3.68
CA TYR A 560 -9.50 29.26 -4.60
C TYR A 560 -8.33 28.73 -3.79
N THR A 561 -7.74 27.62 -4.23
CA THR A 561 -6.55 27.01 -3.61
C THR A 561 -5.44 26.88 -4.64
N SER A 562 -4.23 27.28 -4.28
CA SER A 562 -3.07 27.19 -5.17
C SER A 562 -2.57 25.75 -5.26
N ALA A 563 -1.86 25.43 -6.34
CA ALA A 563 -0.93 24.30 -6.34
C ALA A 563 0.12 24.43 -5.21
N LEU A 564 0.77 23.32 -4.87
CA LEU A 564 1.81 23.30 -3.84
C LEU A 564 2.97 24.24 -4.21
N ARG A 565 3.40 25.07 -3.27
CA ARG A 565 4.58 25.92 -3.41
C ARG A 565 5.77 25.31 -2.66
N PRO A 566 7.00 25.43 -3.20
CA PRO A 566 8.19 24.83 -2.59
C PRO A 566 8.45 25.41 -1.19
N ALA A 567 9.17 24.66 -0.36
CA ALA A 567 9.50 25.00 1.03
C ALA A 567 10.19 26.37 1.21
N SER A 568 10.91 26.86 0.19
CA SER A 568 11.56 28.18 0.18
C SER A 568 10.61 29.34 -0.13
N ALA A 569 9.40 29.08 -0.66
CA ALA A 569 8.48 30.13 -1.10
C ALA A 569 7.96 30.97 0.08
N ARG A 570 7.94 32.30 -0.10
CA ARG A 570 7.37 33.28 0.86
C ARG A 570 6.38 34.23 0.20
N SER A 571 6.12 34.05 -1.08
CA SER A 571 5.16 34.82 -1.86
C SER A 571 4.56 33.97 -2.98
N LEU A 572 3.38 34.38 -3.44
CA LEU A 572 2.74 33.85 -4.63
C LEU A 572 2.11 35.01 -5.39
N VAL A 573 2.57 35.25 -6.62
CA VAL A 573 1.88 36.10 -7.59
C VAL A 573 0.84 35.23 -8.29
N TRP A 574 -0.44 35.52 -8.07
CA TRP A 574 -1.52 34.67 -8.55
C TRP A 574 -2.40 35.42 -9.55
N ARG A 575 -2.56 34.85 -10.76
CA ARG A 575 -3.60 35.25 -11.70
C ARG A 575 -4.95 34.77 -11.18
N LEU A 576 -5.81 35.72 -10.84
CA LEU A 576 -7.14 35.47 -10.28
C LEU A 576 -8.16 36.28 -11.07
N PRO A 577 -9.44 35.84 -11.12
CA PRO A 577 -10.50 36.65 -11.71
C PRO A 577 -10.55 38.04 -11.07
N LYS A 578 -10.87 39.08 -11.85
CA LYS A 578 -10.95 40.46 -11.34
C LYS A 578 -11.88 40.54 -10.13
N GLY A 579 -11.41 41.17 -9.06
CA GLY A 579 -12.17 41.28 -7.82
C GLY A 579 -11.33 41.58 -6.58
N ARG A 580 -12.00 41.61 -5.42
CA ARG A 580 -11.37 41.83 -4.11
C ARG A 580 -11.10 40.49 -3.44
N TYR A 581 -9.92 40.33 -2.86
CA TYR A 581 -9.46 39.08 -2.26
C TYR A 581 -8.76 39.30 -0.93
N ARG A 582 -8.88 38.32 -0.03
CA ARG A 582 -7.99 38.13 1.13
C ARG A 582 -7.39 36.72 1.08
N PHE A 583 -6.20 36.55 1.64
CA PHE A 583 -5.45 35.31 1.56
C PHE A 583 -5.24 34.66 2.92
N ARG A 584 -5.14 33.32 2.93
CA ARG A 584 -4.59 32.53 4.05
C ARG A 584 -3.57 31.54 3.50
N VAL A 585 -2.63 31.12 4.32
CA VAL A 585 -1.57 30.19 3.93
C VAL A 585 -1.45 29.09 4.98
N LEU A 586 -1.21 27.85 4.55
CA LEU A 586 -0.81 26.74 5.41
C LEU A 586 0.57 26.21 4.99
N ALA A 587 1.31 25.65 5.94
CA ALA A 587 2.58 24.96 5.70
C ALA A 587 2.37 23.45 5.84
N ILE A 588 3.17 22.67 5.12
CA ILE A 588 3.08 21.22 5.08
C ILE A 588 4.45 20.65 5.45
N ASN A 589 4.51 19.75 6.42
CA ASN A 589 5.67 18.87 6.64
C ASN A 589 5.26 17.42 6.37
N ARG A 590 6.14 16.45 6.65
CA ARG A 590 5.82 15.01 6.47
C ARG A 590 4.66 14.49 7.35
N VAL A 591 4.29 15.23 8.41
CA VAL A 591 3.19 14.88 9.34
C VAL A 591 1.85 15.47 8.85
N GLY A 592 1.90 16.48 7.98
CA GLY A 592 0.72 17.07 7.36
C GLY A 592 0.66 18.59 7.42
N SER A 593 -0.53 19.12 7.16
CA SER A 593 -0.79 20.56 7.01
C SER A 593 -1.03 21.26 8.34
N SER A 594 -0.43 22.44 8.53
CA SER A 594 -0.76 23.37 9.61
C SER A 594 -2.22 23.85 9.52
N ARG A 595 -2.72 24.47 10.60
CA ARG A 595 -3.88 25.38 10.48
C ARG A 595 -3.55 26.50 9.47
N LEU A 596 -4.59 27.03 8.82
CA LEU A 596 -4.46 28.22 7.97
C LEU A 596 -4.10 29.45 8.82
N SER A 597 -3.18 30.28 8.32
CA SER A 597 -2.82 31.59 8.87
C SER A 597 -4.04 32.48 9.13
N THR A 598 -3.88 33.59 9.84
CA THR A 598 -4.90 34.66 9.83
C THR A 598 -5.09 35.22 8.41
N TYR A 599 -6.24 35.86 8.14
CA TYR A 599 -6.48 36.51 6.85
C TYR A 599 -5.49 37.65 6.62
N SER A 600 -5.03 37.81 5.37
CA SER A 600 -4.39 39.05 4.93
C SER A 600 -5.41 40.20 4.87
N ALA A 601 -4.92 41.43 4.74
CA ALA A 601 -5.73 42.55 4.28
C ALA A 601 -6.34 42.26 2.89
N ILE A 602 -7.48 42.89 2.61
CA ILE A 602 -8.16 42.79 1.31
C ILE A 602 -7.34 43.56 0.26
N VAL A 603 -7.09 42.92 -0.88
CA VAL A 603 -6.44 43.53 -2.04
C VAL A 603 -7.27 43.30 -3.29
N THR A 604 -7.09 44.16 -4.30
CA THR A 604 -7.78 44.00 -5.59
C THR A 604 -6.86 43.24 -6.54
N ALA A 605 -7.35 42.14 -7.11
CA ALA A 605 -6.76 41.56 -8.30
C ALA A 605 -7.13 42.45 -9.49
N ARG A 606 -6.14 43.18 -10.02
CA ARG A 606 -6.29 44.19 -11.07
C ARG A 606 -5.07 44.23 -11.96
#